data_AF-A0A955PQ49-F1
#
_entry.id   AF-A0A955PQ49-F1
#
_cell.length_a   1.000
_cell.length_b   1.000
_cell.length_c   1.000
_cell.angle_alpha   90.00
_cell.angle_beta   90.00
_cell.angle_gamma   90.00
#
_symmetry.space_group_name_H-M   'P 1'
#
loop_
_entity.id
_entity.type
_entity.pdbx_description
1 polymer ?
#
loop_
_entity_poly.entity_id
_entity_poly.type
_entity_poly.pdbx_seq_one_letter_code
_entity_poly.pdbx_strand_id
1 'polypeptide(L)'
;DPEISVTVGDSPAAVGNRIAARVLAWGFDDSGDEAYNYADNTGYEPVNDPLQVELRGTEMNDPNRWQPLALETFVSQNGIPIPQKVQTFTGPHWGAVTPFALVMDNPEDPYIWSHVDPGPPPQLGGEGDARFKAANAQVIQFSGWLDPDDGAMIDISPASMGSNPLGTNDGTGYDLNPITGEPYEPNMVKRGDFGRILAEFWADGPDSETPPGHWNTLANYVSDHPDVVKRFEGVGPVLDDLEWDVKLYLAINGAVHDSAVAAWGAKAAYDYVRPISSIRYMGGLGQSTDPNGPSFHPDGLPLIPGSIEVITEETIQQGGRHHHLVEPAAPGMATDEHVGDIAIYAWRGIPEDPENEYSGAGWILAEDWVPYQRNTFVTPPFAGYVSGHSTFSRSAAEVLTRFTGSKYFPGGLGELVAPMDDFLEFEIGPTEEVTLQWATYQDASDQAGISRLWGGIHVEADDFGGRIMGYTIGQDAFALAKKYFTGEIEAELTPSPTPTATATATATQTPRPEAASHPEFDASGNGFIDAEDLLVFLQNWHRTTQ
;
A
#
# COMPACT_ATOMS: atom_id res chain seq x y z
N ASP A 1 -13.17 12.60 -33.85
CA ASP A 1 -14.51 12.05 -34.07
C ASP A 1 -14.49 10.64 -33.46
N PRO A 2 -15.18 10.41 -32.33
CA PRO A 2 -15.19 9.11 -31.67
C PRO A 2 -15.80 7.98 -32.51
N GLU A 3 -16.49 8.31 -33.61
CA GLU A 3 -17.07 7.32 -34.53
C GLU A 3 -16.04 6.70 -35.49
N ILE A 4 -14.80 7.22 -35.53
CA ILE A 4 -13.73 6.65 -36.37
C ILE A 4 -13.17 5.40 -35.67
N SER A 5 -13.56 4.22 -36.17
CA SER A 5 -13.18 2.91 -35.62
C SER A 5 -12.18 2.12 -36.48
N VAL A 6 -11.67 2.72 -37.56
CA VAL A 6 -10.69 2.06 -38.45
C VAL A 6 -9.43 1.73 -37.65
N THR A 7 -8.84 0.55 -37.88
CA THR A 7 -7.57 0.12 -37.28
C THR A 7 -6.43 0.05 -38.31
N VAL A 8 -6.76 0.10 -39.62
CA VAL A 8 -5.82 -0.07 -40.74
C VAL A 8 -5.36 1.28 -41.29
N GLY A 9 -4.07 1.38 -41.62
CA GLY A 9 -3.43 2.58 -42.18
C GLY A 9 -2.74 3.46 -41.13
N ASP A 10 -2.18 4.59 -41.57
CA ASP A 10 -1.22 5.39 -40.77
C ASP A 10 -1.83 6.69 -40.22
N SER A 11 -3.16 6.83 -40.26
CA SER A 11 -3.80 7.98 -39.62
C SER A 11 -3.68 7.87 -38.09
N PRO A 12 -3.59 9.01 -37.35
CA PRO A 12 -3.51 8.97 -35.88
C PRO A 12 -4.66 8.18 -35.22
N ALA A 13 -5.88 8.28 -35.78
CA ALA A 13 -7.01 7.50 -35.30
C ALA A 13 -6.84 5.99 -35.55
N ALA A 14 -6.36 5.61 -36.76
CA ALA A 14 -6.12 4.21 -37.09
C ALA A 14 -5.07 3.55 -36.18
N VAL A 15 -4.02 4.29 -35.89
CA VAL A 15 -2.98 3.92 -34.94
C VAL A 15 -3.56 3.75 -33.54
N GLY A 16 -4.23 4.78 -32.99
CA GLY A 16 -4.76 4.73 -31.63
C GLY A 16 -5.74 3.58 -31.42
N ASN A 17 -6.63 3.35 -32.40
CA ASN A 17 -7.57 2.23 -32.37
C ASN A 17 -6.87 0.87 -32.40
N ARG A 18 -5.74 0.75 -33.09
CA ARG A 18 -4.95 -0.49 -33.14
C ARG A 18 -4.25 -0.77 -31.81
N ILE A 19 -3.67 0.26 -31.18
CA ILE A 19 -3.09 0.14 -29.83
C ILE A 19 -4.19 -0.29 -28.85
N ALA A 20 -5.34 0.39 -28.87
CA ALA A 20 -6.45 0.07 -27.98
C ALA A 20 -6.95 -1.37 -28.17
N ALA A 21 -7.18 -1.80 -29.41
CA ALA A 21 -7.59 -3.17 -29.72
C ALA A 21 -6.57 -4.19 -29.19
N ARG A 22 -5.27 -3.88 -29.30
CA ARG A 22 -4.20 -4.74 -28.83
C ARG A 22 -4.16 -4.88 -27.31
N VAL A 23 -4.23 -3.75 -26.60
CA VAL A 23 -4.25 -3.73 -25.13
C VAL A 23 -5.47 -4.46 -24.58
N LEU A 24 -6.65 -4.25 -25.18
CA LEU A 24 -7.87 -4.96 -24.79
C LEU A 24 -7.77 -6.47 -25.03
N ALA A 25 -7.19 -6.88 -26.17
CA ALA A 25 -6.98 -8.30 -26.45
C ALA A 25 -6.01 -8.95 -25.43
N TRP A 26 -4.98 -8.22 -25.00
CA TRP A 26 -4.05 -8.68 -23.98
C TRP A 26 -4.74 -8.84 -22.60
N GLY A 27 -5.53 -7.86 -22.17
CA GLY A 27 -6.24 -7.88 -20.88
C GLY A 27 -7.25 -9.03 -20.73
N PHE A 28 -7.77 -9.57 -21.84
CA PHE A 28 -8.65 -10.75 -21.77
C PHE A 28 -7.94 -12.04 -21.36
N ASP A 29 -6.64 -12.15 -21.60
CA ASP A 29 -5.85 -13.37 -21.37
C ASP A 29 -4.76 -13.18 -20.30
N ASP A 30 -4.70 -12.02 -19.63
CA ASP A 30 -3.66 -11.67 -18.66
C ASP A 30 -3.85 -12.32 -17.28
N SER A 31 -4.90 -13.13 -17.09
CA SER A 31 -5.31 -13.76 -15.82
C SER A 31 -5.92 -12.81 -14.78
N GLY A 32 -6.21 -11.56 -15.12
CA GLY A 32 -7.01 -10.62 -14.30
C GLY A 32 -8.49 -10.96 -14.23
N ASP A 33 -8.96 -11.84 -15.11
CA ASP A 33 -10.36 -12.30 -15.19
C ASP A 33 -11.35 -11.19 -15.60
N GLU A 34 -10.91 -10.23 -16.41
CA GLU A 34 -11.72 -9.09 -16.87
C GLU A 34 -13.05 -9.55 -17.51
N ALA A 35 -13.04 -10.63 -18.30
CA ALA A 35 -14.23 -11.20 -18.94
C ALA A 35 -15.32 -11.64 -17.93
N TYR A 36 -14.94 -11.89 -16.67
CA TYR A 36 -15.82 -12.28 -15.58
C TYR A 36 -15.88 -11.21 -14.49
N ASN A 37 -15.59 -9.96 -14.85
CA ASN A 37 -15.61 -8.82 -13.94
C ASN A 37 -14.66 -9.00 -12.75
N TYR A 38 -13.44 -9.47 -13.03
CA TYR A 38 -12.35 -9.64 -12.06
C TYR A 38 -12.72 -10.56 -10.89
N ALA A 39 -13.55 -11.57 -11.17
CA ALA A 39 -14.02 -12.50 -10.15
C ALA A 39 -12.86 -13.31 -9.55
N ASP A 40 -12.96 -13.62 -8.25
CA ASP A 40 -12.06 -14.59 -7.64
C ASP A 40 -12.31 -15.99 -8.25
N ASN A 41 -11.26 -16.57 -8.82
CA ASN A 41 -11.25 -17.91 -9.39
C ASN A 41 -10.34 -18.89 -8.62
N THR A 42 -9.79 -18.49 -7.48
CA THR A 42 -8.90 -19.29 -6.63
C THR A 42 -9.66 -20.17 -5.65
N GLY A 43 -10.89 -19.79 -5.30
CA GLY A 43 -11.67 -20.44 -4.25
C GLY A 43 -11.19 -20.09 -2.84
N TYR A 44 -10.67 -18.88 -2.65
CA TYR A 44 -10.20 -18.40 -1.36
C TYR A 44 -11.33 -18.38 -0.33
N GLU A 45 -11.06 -18.94 0.86
CA GLU A 45 -11.93 -18.85 2.02
C GLU A 45 -11.10 -18.46 3.25
N PRO A 46 -11.51 -17.42 4.03
CA PRO A 46 -10.81 -17.05 5.24
C PRO A 46 -10.95 -18.14 6.31
N VAL A 47 -9.89 -18.40 7.05
CA VAL A 47 -9.91 -19.41 8.14
C VAL A 47 -10.57 -18.89 9.42
N ASN A 48 -10.63 -17.58 9.59
CA ASN A 48 -11.22 -16.92 10.75
C ASN A 48 -12.64 -16.45 10.45
N ASP A 49 -13.53 -16.64 11.43
CA ASP A 49 -14.86 -16.03 11.38
C ASP A 49 -14.76 -14.50 11.45
N PRO A 50 -15.70 -13.76 10.83
CA PRO A 50 -15.62 -12.30 10.78
C PRO A 50 -15.59 -11.63 12.16
N LEU A 51 -14.70 -10.64 12.33
CA LEU A 51 -14.67 -9.77 13.51
C LEU A 51 -15.84 -8.79 13.45
N GLN A 52 -16.74 -8.86 14.42
CA GLN A 52 -17.81 -7.87 14.57
C GLN A 52 -17.26 -6.64 15.28
N VAL A 53 -16.95 -5.58 14.53
CA VAL A 53 -16.18 -4.42 15.04
C VAL A 53 -16.89 -3.72 16.19
N GLU A 54 -18.22 -3.69 16.15
CA GLU A 54 -19.12 -3.10 17.15
C GLU A 54 -19.13 -3.86 18.48
N LEU A 55 -18.68 -5.11 18.49
CA LEU A 55 -18.61 -5.94 19.69
C LEU A 55 -17.20 -5.93 20.27
N ARG A 56 -17.13 -6.10 21.59
CA ARG A 56 -15.88 -6.25 22.32
C ARG A 56 -15.19 -7.56 21.96
N GLY A 57 -13.89 -7.48 21.76
CA GLY A 57 -13.01 -8.64 21.61
C GLY A 57 -13.14 -9.31 20.26
N THR A 58 -12.49 -10.46 20.14
CA THR A 58 -12.55 -11.32 18.94
C THR A 58 -12.14 -12.75 19.31
N GLU A 59 -12.66 -13.71 18.56
CA GLU A 59 -12.16 -15.08 18.56
C GLU A 59 -11.52 -15.36 17.20
N MET A 60 -10.38 -16.07 17.19
CA MET A 60 -9.65 -16.41 15.97
C MET A 60 -9.31 -17.90 15.98
N ASN A 61 -9.62 -18.60 14.89
CA ASN A 61 -9.21 -19.99 14.67
C ASN A 61 -7.69 -20.07 14.45
N ASP A 62 -7.12 -19.07 13.78
CA ASP A 62 -5.67 -18.92 13.60
C ASP A 62 -5.29 -17.42 13.72
N PRO A 63 -4.57 -17.01 14.78
CA PRO A 63 -4.23 -15.62 15.03
C PRO A 63 -3.18 -15.05 14.06
N ASN A 64 -2.55 -15.89 13.24
CA ASN A 64 -1.60 -15.46 12.22
C ASN A 64 -2.27 -15.19 10.86
N ARG A 65 -3.57 -15.50 10.73
CA ARG A 65 -4.29 -15.45 9.47
C ARG A 65 -5.29 -14.29 9.41
N TRP A 66 -5.59 -13.81 8.22
CA TRP A 66 -6.52 -12.70 8.02
C TRP A 66 -7.91 -13.03 8.60
N GLN A 67 -8.55 -12.01 9.14
CA GLN A 67 -9.90 -12.09 9.67
C GLN A 67 -10.74 -11.01 8.97
N PRO A 68 -11.82 -11.40 8.28
CA PRO A 68 -12.72 -10.44 7.65
C PRO A 68 -13.37 -9.54 8.70
N LEU A 69 -13.58 -8.26 8.40
CA LEU A 69 -14.37 -7.39 9.27
C LEU A 69 -15.86 -7.47 8.92
N ALA A 70 -16.70 -7.45 9.95
CA ALA A 70 -18.15 -7.28 9.84
C ALA A 70 -18.56 -5.89 10.35
N LEU A 71 -19.28 -5.14 9.52
CA LEU A 71 -19.64 -3.73 9.73
C LEU A 71 -21.11 -3.49 9.42
N GLU A 72 -21.74 -2.54 10.12
CA GLU A 72 -23.11 -2.13 9.80
C GLU A 72 -23.23 -1.53 8.38
N THR A 73 -22.24 -0.72 7.98
CA THR A 73 -22.10 -0.06 6.68
C THR A 73 -20.65 -0.15 6.21
N PHE A 74 -20.40 -0.53 4.95
CA PHE A 74 -19.05 -0.71 4.42
C PHE A 74 -18.86 0.02 3.09
N VAL A 75 -17.77 0.77 2.95
CA VAL A 75 -17.36 1.49 1.74
C VAL A 75 -15.92 1.06 1.38
N SER A 76 -15.69 0.72 0.11
CA SER A 76 -14.36 0.33 -0.41
C SER A 76 -13.37 1.51 -0.41
N GLN A 77 -12.09 1.24 -0.70
CA GLN A 77 -11.07 2.29 -0.87
C GLN A 77 -11.48 3.35 -1.92
N ASN A 78 -12.24 2.96 -2.94
CA ASN A 78 -12.69 3.85 -4.03
C ASN A 78 -14.11 4.41 -3.80
N GLY A 79 -14.59 4.45 -2.56
CA GLY A 79 -15.90 5.07 -2.25
C GLY A 79 -17.14 4.26 -2.63
N ILE A 80 -16.98 3.03 -3.13
CA ILE A 80 -18.11 2.17 -3.52
C ILE A 80 -18.73 1.53 -2.27
N PRO A 81 -20.03 1.74 -1.97
CA PRO A 81 -20.72 1.01 -0.91
C PRO A 81 -20.76 -0.48 -1.24
N ILE A 82 -20.32 -1.31 -0.30
CA ILE A 82 -20.32 -2.76 -0.45
C ILE A 82 -21.61 -3.28 0.21
N PRO A 83 -22.53 -3.91 -0.54
CA PRO A 83 -23.82 -4.37 -0.01
C PRO A 83 -23.70 -5.42 1.09
N GLN A 84 -22.54 -6.08 1.16
CA GLN A 84 -22.22 -7.11 2.14
C GLN A 84 -21.70 -6.45 3.41
N LYS A 85 -22.29 -6.83 4.54
CA LYS A 85 -21.86 -6.42 5.88
C LYS A 85 -20.57 -7.09 6.34
N VAL A 86 -20.01 -7.99 5.53
CA VAL A 86 -18.80 -8.77 5.84
C VAL A 86 -17.84 -8.62 4.66
N GLN A 87 -16.58 -8.32 4.97
CA GLN A 87 -15.52 -8.22 3.97
C GLN A 87 -15.30 -9.56 3.26
N THR A 88 -15.01 -9.47 1.96
CA THR A 88 -14.47 -10.58 1.16
C THR A 88 -13.11 -10.15 0.66
N PHE A 89 -12.16 -11.09 0.52
CA PHE A 89 -10.82 -10.74 0.08
C PHE A 89 -10.89 -10.15 -1.34
N THR A 90 -10.44 -8.91 -1.52
CA THR A 90 -10.40 -8.28 -2.83
C THR A 90 -9.22 -8.78 -3.65
N GLY A 91 -9.53 -9.49 -4.75
CA GLY A 91 -8.56 -9.92 -5.75
C GLY A 91 -7.51 -10.95 -5.28
N PRO A 92 -7.87 -12.03 -4.55
CA PRO A 92 -6.89 -13.02 -4.10
C PRO A 92 -6.15 -13.72 -5.27
N HIS A 93 -6.70 -13.68 -6.49
CA HIS A 93 -6.06 -14.19 -7.70
C HIS A 93 -5.00 -13.26 -8.31
N TRP A 94 -4.90 -12.02 -7.84
CA TRP A 94 -4.15 -10.96 -8.54
C TRP A 94 -2.65 -11.24 -8.68
N GLY A 95 -2.09 -12.09 -7.81
CA GLY A 95 -0.71 -12.58 -7.95
C GLY A 95 -0.44 -13.43 -9.19
N ALA A 96 -1.49 -13.93 -9.87
CA ALA A 96 -1.38 -14.67 -11.13
C ALA A 96 -1.50 -13.78 -12.37
N VAL A 97 -1.81 -12.49 -12.22
CA VAL A 97 -1.92 -11.54 -13.33
C VAL A 97 -0.57 -11.41 -14.03
N THR A 98 -0.60 -11.32 -15.35
CA THR A 98 0.60 -11.22 -16.18
C THR A 98 1.33 -9.91 -15.85
N PRO A 99 2.57 -9.98 -15.34
CA PRO A 99 3.31 -8.78 -15.01
C PRO A 99 3.87 -8.09 -16.27
N PHE A 100 4.29 -6.84 -16.09
CA PHE A 100 5.03 -6.06 -17.06
C PHE A 100 6.50 -6.51 -17.14
N ALA A 101 7.25 -6.42 -16.05
CA ALA A 101 8.69 -6.74 -15.99
C ALA A 101 9.04 -7.82 -14.97
N LEU A 102 8.18 -8.05 -13.97
CA LEU A 102 8.41 -9.01 -12.90
C LEU A 102 8.58 -10.44 -13.43
N VAL A 103 9.64 -11.11 -13.01
CA VAL A 103 9.90 -12.51 -13.37
C VAL A 103 9.26 -13.45 -12.34
N MET A 104 8.39 -14.34 -12.84
CA MET A 104 7.73 -15.38 -12.07
C MET A 104 8.61 -16.65 -12.05
N ASP A 105 9.19 -16.97 -10.90
CA ASP A 105 10.11 -18.12 -10.76
C ASP A 105 9.36 -19.45 -10.71
N ASN A 106 8.14 -19.44 -10.16
CA ASN A 106 7.27 -20.62 -10.12
C ASN A 106 5.79 -20.20 -10.18
N PRO A 107 5.18 -20.16 -11.38
CA PRO A 107 3.79 -19.73 -11.52
C PRO A 107 2.77 -20.72 -10.94
N GLU A 108 3.20 -21.90 -10.50
CA GLU A 108 2.32 -22.92 -9.91
C GLU A 108 2.35 -22.95 -8.36
N ASP A 109 3.32 -22.28 -7.72
CA ASP A 109 3.49 -22.28 -6.26
C ASP A 109 3.07 -20.92 -5.67
N PRO A 110 2.05 -20.87 -4.82
CA PRO A 110 1.56 -19.62 -4.25
C PRO A 110 2.55 -18.98 -3.28
N TYR A 111 3.58 -19.67 -2.80
CA TYR A 111 4.48 -19.16 -1.75
C TYR A 111 5.79 -18.58 -2.27
N ILE A 112 6.36 -19.11 -3.36
CA ILE A 112 7.62 -18.64 -3.95
C ILE A 112 7.39 -18.40 -5.45
N TRP A 113 6.53 -17.43 -5.73
CA TRP A 113 6.03 -17.19 -7.08
C TRP A 113 6.90 -16.19 -7.86
N SER A 114 7.74 -15.39 -7.18
CA SER A 114 8.69 -14.46 -7.82
C SER A 114 9.98 -14.25 -7.03
N HIS A 115 10.99 -13.74 -7.73
CA HIS A 115 12.30 -13.41 -7.16
C HIS A 115 12.28 -12.26 -6.14
N VAL A 116 11.15 -11.55 -5.99
CA VAL A 116 10.96 -10.47 -5.02
C VAL A 116 10.17 -10.91 -3.79
N ASP A 117 9.79 -12.18 -3.66
CA ASP A 117 9.11 -12.68 -2.47
C ASP A 117 9.94 -12.39 -1.19
N PRO A 118 9.39 -11.67 -0.20
CA PRO A 118 10.11 -11.28 1.00
C PRO A 118 10.22 -12.42 2.04
N GLY A 119 9.56 -13.56 1.81
CA GLY A 119 9.49 -14.67 2.75
C GLY A 119 8.40 -14.50 3.83
N PRO A 120 8.23 -15.48 4.73
CA PRO A 120 7.15 -15.45 5.71
C PRO A 120 7.30 -14.30 6.73
N PRO A 121 6.20 -13.64 7.12
CA PRO A 121 6.22 -12.64 8.18
C PRO A 121 6.40 -13.28 9.57
N PRO A 122 6.76 -12.49 10.60
CA PRO A 122 6.77 -12.94 11.99
C PRO A 122 5.40 -13.51 12.41
N GLN A 123 5.38 -14.55 13.25
CA GLN A 123 4.14 -15.22 13.67
C GLN A 123 4.02 -15.30 15.19
N LEU A 124 2.82 -15.07 15.71
CA LEU A 124 2.45 -15.32 17.11
C LEU A 124 2.59 -16.81 17.44
N GLY A 125 3.31 -17.12 18.51
CA GLY A 125 3.61 -18.50 18.93
C GLY A 125 4.56 -19.26 17.99
N GLY A 126 5.12 -18.58 16.98
CA GLY A 126 5.94 -19.17 15.92
C GLY A 126 7.31 -18.47 15.75
N GLU A 127 7.86 -18.56 14.54
CA GLU A 127 9.08 -17.85 14.19
C GLU A 127 8.84 -16.34 14.22
N GLY A 128 9.67 -15.60 14.95
CA GLY A 128 9.51 -14.15 15.08
C GLY A 128 8.45 -13.69 16.09
N ASP A 129 7.93 -14.56 16.96
CA ASP A 129 6.92 -14.23 17.99
C ASP A 129 7.18 -12.92 18.75
N ALA A 130 8.41 -12.70 19.23
CA ALA A 130 8.78 -11.48 19.93
C ALA A 130 8.65 -10.23 19.04
N ARG A 131 8.96 -10.34 17.74
CA ARG A 131 8.80 -9.26 16.75
C ARG A 131 7.32 -9.04 16.43
N PHE A 132 6.50 -10.10 16.33
CA PHE A 132 5.05 -9.99 16.16
C PHE A 132 4.41 -9.18 17.29
N LYS A 133 4.73 -9.53 18.55
CA LYS A 133 4.21 -8.85 19.74
C LYS A 133 4.69 -7.40 19.83
N ALA A 134 5.97 -7.17 19.57
CA ALA A 134 6.55 -5.83 19.56
C ALA A 134 5.93 -4.93 18.48
N ALA A 135 5.66 -5.46 17.29
CA ALA A 135 5.08 -4.69 16.19
C ALA A 135 3.61 -4.33 16.44
N ASN A 136 2.81 -5.20 17.05
CA ASN A 136 1.46 -4.87 17.50
C ASN A 136 1.48 -3.81 18.63
N ALA A 137 2.41 -3.94 19.58
CA ALA A 137 2.59 -2.94 20.63
C ALA A 137 3.03 -1.57 20.08
N GLN A 138 3.87 -1.57 19.03
CA GLN A 138 4.25 -0.36 18.33
C GLN A 138 3.03 0.33 17.70
N VAL A 139 2.14 -0.41 17.02
CA VAL A 139 0.90 0.17 16.47
C VAL A 139 0.04 0.83 17.56
N ILE A 140 -0.05 0.22 18.75
CA ILE A 140 -0.74 0.84 19.91
C ILE A 140 -0.07 2.16 20.31
N GLN A 141 1.27 2.21 20.35
CA GLN A 141 2.00 3.44 20.67
C GLN A 141 1.75 4.55 19.63
N PHE A 142 1.77 4.21 18.34
CA PHE A 142 1.43 5.16 17.26
C PHE A 142 0.01 5.69 17.44
N SER A 143 -0.96 4.83 17.75
CA SER A 143 -2.33 5.24 18.06
C SER A 143 -2.40 6.18 19.27
N GLY A 144 -1.61 5.92 20.32
CA GLY A 144 -1.53 6.78 21.51
C GLY A 144 -0.86 8.14 21.27
N TRP A 145 -0.16 8.32 20.14
CA TRP A 145 0.51 9.56 19.75
C TRP A 145 -0.32 10.44 18.82
N LEU A 146 -1.54 10.04 18.47
CA LEU A 146 -2.45 10.81 17.61
C LEU A 146 -3.14 11.97 18.33
N ASP A 147 -2.87 12.17 19.63
CA ASP A 147 -3.43 13.28 20.40
C ASP A 147 -2.67 14.58 20.11
N PRO A 148 -3.30 15.59 19.48
CA PRO A 148 -2.65 16.89 19.23
C PRO A 148 -2.34 17.67 20.52
N ASP A 149 -2.93 17.29 21.66
CA ASP A 149 -2.74 17.94 22.96
C ASP A 149 -1.71 17.21 23.85
N ASP A 150 -1.02 16.17 23.35
CA ASP A 150 0.00 15.44 24.11
C ASP A 150 1.25 16.28 24.47
N GLY A 151 1.38 17.46 23.85
CA GLY A 151 2.47 18.42 24.06
C GLY A 151 3.80 18.01 23.41
N ALA A 152 3.85 16.91 22.67
CA ALA A 152 5.04 16.47 21.95
C ALA A 152 5.18 17.21 20.62
N MET A 153 6.36 17.81 20.41
CA MET A 153 6.75 18.44 19.16
C MET A 153 7.80 17.59 18.46
N ILE A 154 7.75 17.51 17.13
CA ILE A 154 8.75 16.80 16.31
C ILE A 154 9.23 17.70 15.18
N ASP A 155 10.49 17.54 14.76
CA ASP A 155 11.01 18.18 13.56
C ASP A 155 10.74 17.28 12.34
N ILE A 156 9.89 17.73 11.43
CA ILE A 156 9.52 17.02 10.19
C ILE A 156 10.27 17.52 8.96
N SER A 157 11.25 18.41 9.14
CA SER A 157 12.06 18.89 8.01
C SER A 157 12.98 17.79 7.47
N PRO A 158 13.45 17.92 6.22
CA PRO A 158 14.47 17.02 5.70
C PRO A 158 15.80 17.08 6.46
N ALA A 159 16.03 18.05 7.35
CA ALA A 159 17.21 18.07 8.23
C ALA A 159 17.18 16.95 9.27
N SER A 160 15.98 16.56 9.72
CA SER A 160 15.79 15.61 10.82
C SER A 160 15.10 14.31 10.38
N MET A 161 14.38 14.32 9.25
CA MET A 161 13.60 13.19 8.75
C MET A 161 14.02 12.78 7.33
N GLY A 162 13.96 11.48 7.05
CA GLY A 162 14.36 10.90 5.76
C GLY A 162 15.79 10.36 5.78
N SER A 163 16.33 10.02 4.60
CA SER A 163 17.62 9.33 4.45
C SER A 163 17.65 7.94 5.12
N ASN A 164 16.51 7.26 5.11
CA ASN A 164 16.40 5.93 5.69
C ASN A 164 17.18 4.89 4.85
N PRO A 165 17.93 3.98 5.48
CA PRO A 165 18.29 2.71 4.86
C PRO A 165 17.03 1.98 4.35
N LEU A 166 17.15 1.26 3.23
CA LEU A 166 16.02 0.52 2.66
C LEU A 166 15.45 -0.48 3.68
N GLY A 167 14.13 -0.42 3.88
CA GLY A 167 13.43 -1.31 4.82
C GLY A 167 13.66 -0.96 6.29
N THR A 168 13.96 0.31 6.60
CA THR A 168 14.03 0.82 7.98
C THR A 168 13.41 2.22 8.09
N ASN A 169 13.33 2.75 9.31
CA ASN A 169 13.02 4.16 9.60
C ASN A 169 14.15 4.81 10.43
N ASP A 170 15.40 4.38 10.20
CA ASP A 170 16.59 4.78 10.99
C ASP A 170 17.39 5.95 10.38
N GLY A 171 16.81 6.63 9.40
CA GLY A 171 17.42 7.78 8.75
C GLY A 171 17.56 8.98 9.69
N THR A 172 18.50 9.86 9.36
CA THR A 172 18.81 11.05 10.17
C THR A 172 18.68 12.35 9.39
N GLY A 173 17.98 12.33 8.25
CA GLY A 173 17.83 13.49 7.37
C GLY A 173 19.09 13.85 6.57
N TYR A 174 19.14 15.11 6.11
CA TYR A 174 20.14 15.67 5.23
C TYR A 174 20.60 17.05 5.75
N ASP A 175 21.91 17.26 5.84
CA ASP A 175 22.45 18.55 6.32
C ASP A 175 22.15 19.72 5.36
N LEU A 176 22.18 19.47 4.04
CA LEU A 176 22.10 20.49 3.00
C LEU A 176 21.15 20.07 1.89
N ASN A 177 20.41 21.04 1.35
CA ASN A 177 19.71 20.89 0.08
C ASN A 177 20.76 20.81 -1.05
N PRO A 178 20.76 19.74 -1.87
CA PRO A 178 21.80 19.52 -2.89
C PRO A 178 21.72 20.47 -4.09
N ILE A 179 20.58 21.15 -4.27
CA ILE A 179 20.34 22.08 -5.37
C ILE A 179 20.72 23.50 -4.99
N THR A 180 20.34 23.95 -3.78
CA THR A 180 20.63 25.32 -3.32
C THR A 180 21.97 25.43 -2.60
N GLY A 181 22.45 24.34 -1.97
CA GLY A 181 23.63 24.33 -1.12
C GLY A 181 23.40 24.89 0.29
N GLU A 182 22.16 25.28 0.62
CA GLU A 182 21.76 25.80 1.92
C GLU A 182 21.24 24.67 2.83
N PRO A 183 21.35 24.81 4.17
CA PRO A 183 20.76 23.85 5.10
C PRO A 183 19.23 23.82 5.01
N TYR A 184 18.63 22.65 5.28
CA TYR A 184 17.19 22.57 5.50
C TYR A 184 16.86 23.20 6.85
N GLU A 185 15.89 24.11 6.87
CA GLU A 185 15.44 24.75 8.10
C GLU A 185 14.57 23.78 8.93
N PRO A 186 14.70 23.78 10.27
CA PRO A 186 13.83 22.97 11.13
C PRO A 186 12.35 23.30 10.93
N ASN A 187 11.51 22.26 10.92
CA ASN A 187 10.06 22.36 10.75
C ASN A 187 9.39 21.65 11.93
N MET A 188 9.21 22.38 13.04
CA MET A 188 8.66 21.85 14.28
C MET A 188 7.14 21.86 14.26
N VAL A 189 6.51 20.70 14.41
CA VAL A 189 5.05 20.55 14.45
C VAL A 189 4.62 19.66 15.61
N LYS A 190 3.35 19.76 16.02
CA LYS A 190 2.76 18.80 16.96
C LYS A 190 2.79 17.38 16.39
N ARG A 191 3.23 16.42 17.21
CA ARG A 191 3.31 15.01 16.81
C ARG A 191 1.95 14.43 16.41
N GLY A 192 0.91 14.76 17.17
CA GLY A 192 -0.46 14.31 16.88
C GLY A 192 -0.99 14.83 15.56
N ASP A 193 -0.74 16.09 15.22
CA ASP A 193 -1.11 16.65 13.91
C ASP A 193 -0.36 15.94 12.78
N PHE A 194 0.96 15.77 12.91
CA PHE A 194 1.75 15.04 11.92
C PHE A 194 1.23 13.62 11.68
N GLY A 195 1.01 12.85 12.75
CA GLY A 195 0.55 11.46 12.64
C GLY A 195 -0.80 11.32 11.95
N ARG A 196 -1.75 12.21 12.28
CA ARG A 196 -3.10 12.24 11.67
C ARG A 196 -3.04 12.65 10.20
N ILE A 197 -2.27 13.70 9.87
CA ILE A 197 -2.05 14.12 8.47
C ILE A 197 -1.46 12.97 7.66
N LEU A 198 -0.43 12.27 8.17
CA LEU A 198 0.17 11.16 7.44
C LEU A 198 -0.83 10.05 7.16
N ALA A 199 -1.61 9.67 8.18
CA ALA A 199 -2.56 8.58 8.07
C ALA A 199 -3.61 8.84 6.98
N GLU A 200 -4.08 10.09 6.84
CA GLU A 200 -5.09 10.47 5.85
C GLU A 200 -4.50 10.79 4.48
N PHE A 201 -3.43 11.60 4.40
CA PHE A 201 -2.82 12.00 3.13
C PHE A 201 -2.38 10.79 2.29
N TRP A 202 -1.83 9.77 2.94
CA TRP A 202 -1.39 8.54 2.29
C TRP A 202 -2.42 7.40 2.40
N ALA A 203 -3.64 7.65 2.88
CA ALA A 203 -4.73 6.65 2.82
C ALA A 203 -5.45 6.65 1.48
N ASP A 204 -5.37 7.74 0.73
CA ASP A 204 -5.97 7.85 -0.59
C ASP A 204 -7.47 7.50 -0.52
N GLY A 205 -8.23 8.44 0.04
CA GLY A 205 -9.64 8.32 0.36
C GLY A 205 -10.56 8.07 -0.85
N PRO A 206 -11.86 7.87 -0.60
CA PRO A 206 -12.83 7.46 -1.63
C PRO A 206 -13.00 8.44 -2.80
N ASP A 207 -12.70 9.72 -2.57
CA ASP A 207 -12.78 10.79 -3.57
C ASP A 207 -11.40 11.18 -4.16
N SER A 208 -10.34 10.42 -3.84
CA SER A 208 -9.00 10.58 -4.43
C SER A 208 -8.62 9.39 -5.33
N GLU A 209 -7.55 9.57 -6.08
CA GLU A 209 -6.86 8.47 -6.73
C GLU A 209 -6.35 7.46 -5.69
N THR A 210 -6.37 6.16 -6.02
CA THR A 210 -5.73 5.10 -5.21
C THR A 210 -4.21 5.28 -5.13
N PRO A 211 -3.47 4.57 -4.24
CA PRO A 211 -2.02 4.71 -4.11
C PRO A 211 -1.19 4.69 -5.41
N PRO A 212 -1.42 3.77 -6.38
CA PRO A 212 -0.70 3.85 -7.65
C PRO A 212 -0.98 5.15 -8.42
N GLY A 213 -2.20 5.67 -8.33
CA GLY A 213 -2.58 6.94 -8.94
C GLY A 213 -1.97 8.15 -8.23
N HIS A 214 -1.83 8.14 -6.90
CA HIS A 214 -1.19 9.23 -6.16
C HIS A 214 0.24 9.44 -6.68
N TRP A 215 0.97 8.36 -6.97
CA TRP A 215 2.29 8.45 -7.57
C TRP A 215 2.29 9.00 -9.00
N ASN A 216 1.20 8.87 -9.75
CA ASN A 216 1.01 9.58 -11.01
C ASN A 216 0.76 11.08 -10.79
N THR A 217 0.02 11.48 -9.76
CA THR A 217 -0.14 12.88 -9.36
C THR A 217 1.22 13.50 -8.98
N LEU A 218 2.05 12.79 -8.22
CA LEU A 218 3.43 13.23 -7.92
C LEU A 218 4.31 13.29 -9.18
N ALA A 219 4.18 12.32 -10.09
CA ALA A 219 4.88 12.34 -11.37
C ALA A 219 4.51 13.56 -12.22
N ASN A 220 3.22 13.95 -12.23
CA ASN A 220 2.76 15.18 -12.89
C ASN A 220 3.32 16.42 -12.21
N TYR A 221 3.26 16.49 -10.88
CA TYR A 221 3.86 17.58 -10.11
C TYR A 221 5.33 17.79 -10.46
N VAL A 222 6.11 16.69 -10.53
CA VAL A 222 7.52 16.74 -10.94
C VAL A 222 7.64 17.21 -12.40
N SER A 223 6.85 16.64 -13.31
CA SER A 223 6.94 16.94 -14.75
C SER A 223 6.61 18.39 -15.08
N ASP A 224 5.70 19.00 -14.34
CA ASP A 224 5.26 20.39 -14.51
C ASP A 224 6.08 21.39 -13.70
N HIS A 225 6.98 20.91 -12.84
CA HIS A 225 7.80 21.78 -12.01
C HIS A 225 8.76 22.63 -12.87
N PRO A 226 8.84 23.96 -12.66
CA PRO A 226 9.61 24.87 -13.52
C PRO A 226 11.12 24.57 -13.57
N ASP A 227 11.65 23.95 -12.52
CA ASP A 227 13.07 23.58 -12.43
C ASP A 227 13.40 22.24 -13.12
N VAL A 228 12.40 21.49 -13.61
CA VAL A 228 12.65 20.24 -14.33
C VAL A 228 13.05 20.52 -15.77
N VAL A 229 14.20 19.97 -16.14
CA VAL A 229 14.63 19.89 -17.53
C VAL A 229 14.33 18.47 -18.02
N LYS A 230 13.30 18.33 -18.85
CA LYS A 230 12.77 17.04 -19.35
C LYS A 230 13.79 16.27 -20.21
N ARG A 231 14.74 15.61 -19.55
CA ARG A 231 15.78 14.74 -20.13
C ARG A 231 15.67 13.36 -19.52
N PHE A 232 15.51 12.34 -20.36
CA PHE A 232 15.47 10.96 -19.88
C PHE A 232 16.79 10.61 -19.18
N GLU A 233 16.71 10.06 -17.96
CA GLU A 233 17.85 9.79 -17.08
C GLU A 233 18.68 11.04 -16.72
N GLY A 234 18.11 12.24 -16.86
CA GLY A 234 18.80 13.51 -16.64
C GLY A 234 19.85 13.85 -17.70
N VAL A 235 19.95 13.08 -18.78
CA VAL A 235 20.98 13.21 -19.82
C VAL A 235 20.38 13.19 -21.24
N GLY A 236 21.22 13.38 -22.26
CA GLY A 236 20.76 13.31 -23.66
C GLY A 236 19.94 14.55 -24.08
N PRO A 237 19.15 14.49 -25.17
CA PRO A 237 18.35 15.62 -25.66
C PRO A 237 17.19 15.98 -24.73
N VAL A 238 16.69 17.22 -24.83
CA VAL A 238 15.43 17.60 -24.17
C VAL A 238 14.29 16.94 -24.94
N LEU A 239 13.43 16.24 -24.23
CA LEU A 239 12.21 15.63 -24.77
C LEU A 239 11.11 16.70 -24.85
N ASP A 240 10.23 16.58 -25.83
CA ASP A 240 8.96 17.31 -25.78
C ASP A 240 8.02 16.71 -24.73
N ASP A 241 6.97 17.45 -24.38
CA ASP A 241 6.06 17.07 -23.30
C ASP A 241 5.38 15.72 -23.57
N LEU A 242 4.96 15.48 -24.82
CA LEU A 242 4.27 14.23 -25.17
C LEU A 242 5.21 13.03 -25.05
N GLU A 243 6.44 13.14 -25.55
CA GLU A 243 7.43 12.06 -25.43
C GLU A 243 7.82 11.81 -23.97
N TRP A 244 7.98 12.88 -23.17
CA TRP A 244 8.25 12.77 -21.73
C TRP A 244 7.13 12.03 -21.01
N ASP A 245 5.88 12.45 -21.19
CA ASP A 245 4.72 11.91 -20.49
C ASP A 245 4.50 10.44 -20.86
N VAL A 246 4.53 10.09 -22.16
CA VAL A 246 4.33 8.70 -22.61
C VAL A 246 5.38 7.77 -22.02
N LYS A 247 6.65 8.19 -21.98
CA LYS A 247 7.73 7.38 -21.42
C LYS A 247 7.62 7.25 -19.90
N LEU A 248 7.30 8.35 -19.22
CA LEU A 248 7.15 8.36 -17.76
C LEU A 248 5.99 7.47 -17.33
N TYR A 249 4.83 7.62 -17.97
CA TYR A 249 3.65 6.82 -17.67
C TYR A 249 3.85 5.33 -17.96
N LEU A 250 4.55 4.96 -19.05
CA LEU A 250 4.86 3.56 -19.30
C LEU A 250 5.72 2.96 -18.18
N ALA A 251 6.79 3.67 -17.77
CA ALA A 251 7.70 3.18 -16.76
C ALA A 251 7.04 3.09 -15.37
N ILE A 252 6.32 4.14 -14.96
CA ILE A 252 5.73 4.21 -13.62
C ILE A 252 4.53 3.26 -13.50
N ASN A 253 3.65 3.19 -14.51
CA ASN A 253 2.50 2.28 -14.48
C ASN A 253 2.91 0.83 -14.64
N GLY A 254 3.96 0.53 -15.40
CA GLY A 254 4.57 -0.80 -15.42
C GLY A 254 5.07 -1.22 -14.04
N ALA A 255 5.74 -0.32 -13.32
CA ALA A 255 6.23 -0.57 -11.97
C ALA A 255 5.11 -0.75 -10.95
N VAL A 256 4.09 0.11 -10.96
CA VAL A 256 2.97 -0.04 -10.01
C VAL A 256 2.05 -1.21 -10.36
N HIS A 257 1.94 -1.60 -11.63
CA HIS A 257 1.27 -2.85 -12.03
C HIS A 257 1.97 -4.08 -11.42
N ASP A 258 3.28 -4.18 -11.61
CA ASP A 258 4.07 -5.28 -11.04
C ASP A 258 4.05 -5.29 -9.51
N SER A 259 4.02 -4.11 -8.88
CA SER A 259 3.82 -3.98 -7.44
C SER A 259 2.46 -4.51 -6.98
N ALA A 260 1.40 -4.37 -7.79
CA ALA A 260 0.09 -4.93 -7.47
C ALA A 260 0.13 -6.46 -7.55
N VAL A 261 0.64 -7.01 -8.65
CA VAL A 261 0.85 -8.46 -8.81
C VAL A 261 1.64 -9.00 -7.61
N ALA A 262 2.71 -8.31 -7.24
CA ALA A 262 3.59 -8.77 -6.20
C ALA A 262 3.03 -8.69 -4.79
N ALA A 263 2.47 -7.54 -4.42
CA ALA A 263 1.89 -7.36 -3.11
C ALA A 263 0.68 -8.29 -2.92
N TRP A 264 -0.18 -8.47 -3.93
CA TRP A 264 -1.32 -9.38 -3.82
C TRP A 264 -0.94 -10.85 -3.84
N GLY A 265 0.08 -11.23 -4.61
CA GLY A 265 0.66 -12.58 -4.53
C GLY A 265 1.11 -12.91 -3.11
N ALA A 266 1.91 -12.03 -2.48
CA ALA A 266 2.33 -12.20 -1.09
C ALA A 266 1.13 -12.20 -0.11
N LYS A 267 0.15 -11.32 -0.30
CA LYS A 267 -1.04 -11.25 0.57
C LYS A 267 -1.87 -12.52 0.52
N ALA A 268 -2.10 -13.10 -0.66
CA ALA A 268 -2.83 -14.36 -0.79
C ALA A 268 -2.02 -15.54 -0.24
N ALA A 269 -0.70 -15.54 -0.46
CA ALA A 269 0.20 -16.58 0.01
C ALA A 269 0.27 -16.68 1.53
N TYR A 270 0.59 -15.57 2.18
CA TYR A 270 0.82 -15.52 3.62
C TYR A 270 -0.47 -15.30 4.40
N ASP A 271 -1.49 -14.71 3.76
CA ASP A 271 -2.83 -14.47 4.32
C ASP A 271 -2.75 -13.89 5.73
N TYR A 272 -1.85 -12.92 5.92
CA TYR A 272 -1.43 -12.45 7.23
C TYR A 272 -2.45 -11.54 7.92
N VAL A 273 -2.54 -11.66 9.25
CA VAL A 273 -3.45 -10.93 10.13
C VAL A 273 -3.29 -9.40 10.07
N ARG A 274 -4.37 -8.66 10.36
CA ARG A 274 -4.38 -7.19 10.49
C ARG A 274 -4.31 -6.76 11.97
N PRO A 275 -3.74 -5.57 12.28
CA PRO A 275 -3.57 -5.12 13.67
C PRO A 275 -4.85 -5.12 14.50
N ILE A 276 -6.00 -4.72 13.94
CA ILE A 276 -7.28 -4.71 14.68
C ILE A 276 -7.63 -6.09 15.25
N SER A 277 -7.42 -7.15 14.48
CA SER A 277 -7.69 -8.53 14.91
C SER A 277 -6.65 -9.01 15.91
N SER A 278 -5.36 -8.84 15.62
CA SER A 278 -4.29 -9.33 16.49
C SER A 278 -4.21 -8.57 17.81
N ILE A 279 -4.40 -7.25 17.83
CA ILE A 279 -4.42 -6.45 19.07
C ILE A 279 -5.60 -6.83 19.95
N ARG A 280 -6.82 -6.94 19.39
CA ARG A 280 -8.00 -7.35 20.16
C ARG A 280 -7.86 -8.78 20.68
N TYR A 281 -7.37 -9.71 19.85
CA TYR A 281 -7.14 -11.09 20.23
C TYR A 281 -6.12 -11.20 21.38
N MET A 282 -4.94 -10.60 21.21
CA MET A 282 -3.90 -10.62 22.25
C MET A 282 -4.35 -9.90 23.52
N GLY A 283 -5.10 -8.80 23.39
CA GLY A 283 -5.66 -8.04 24.51
C GLY A 283 -6.66 -8.85 25.33
N GLY A 284 -7.55 -9.59 24.68
CA GLY A 284 -8.51 -10.47 25.36
C GLY A 284 -7.87 -11.68 26.04
N LEU A 285 -6.65 -12.07 25.65
CA LEU A 285 -5.89 -13.12 26.33
C LEU A 285 -5.20 -12.63 27.62
N GLY A 286 -4.86 -11.34 27.70
CA GLY A 286 -4.13 -10.76 28.82
C GLY A 286 -2.73 -10.27 28.45
N GLN A 287 -1.77 -10.36 29.38
CA GLN A 287 -0.42 -9.83 29.21
C GLN A 287 0.66 -10.90 29.11
N SER A 288 1.74 -10.63 28.36
CA SER A 288 2.83 -11.60 28.12
C SER A 288 4.19 -11.20 28.73
N THR A 289 4.26 -10.15 29.54
CA THR A 289 5.52 -9.61 30.11
C THR A 289 5.92 -10.25 31.43
N ASP A 290 4.99 -10.43 32.37
CA ASP A 290 5.26 -11.00 33.70
C ASP A 290 4.55 -12.36 33.88
N PRO A 291 5.28 -13.48 33.78
CA PRO A 291 4.73 -14.83 34.01
C PRO A 291 4.10 -15.07 35.38
N ASN A 292 4.41 -14.23 36.37
CA ASN A 292 3.84 -14.32 37.72
C ASN A 292 2.83 -13.20 38.01
N GLY A 293 2.61 -12.31 37.06
CA GLY A 293 1.69 -11.19 37.16
C GLY A 293 0.23 -11.62 36.93
N PRO A 294 -0.73 -10.76 37.27
CA PRO A 294 -2.13 -10.98 36.91
C PRO A 294 -2.31 -11.11 35.40
N SER A 295 -3.33 -11.87 35.00
CA SER A 295 -3.75 -12.05 33.61
C SER A 295 -2.62 -12.45 32.66
N PHE A 296 -1.63 -13.21 33.14
CA PHE A 296 -0.56 -13.68 32.27
C PHE A 296 -1.08 -14.69 31.24
N HIS A 297 -0.77 -14.44 29.98
CA HIS A 297 -0.92 -15.38 28.88
C HIS A 297 0.30 -15.25 27.95
N PRO A 298 0.95 -16.36 27.54
CA PRO A 298 2.14 -16.29 26.70
C PRO A 298 1.90 -15.54 25.39
N ASP A 299 0.69 -15.63 24.84
CA ASP A 299 0.28 -14.96 23.59
C ASP A 299 -0.43 -13.61 23.82
N GLY A 300 -0.42 -13.08 25.05
CA GLY A 300 -1.00 -11.79 25.38
C GLY A 300 -0.17 -10.59 24.91
N LEU A 301 -0.68 -9.37 25.13
CA LEU A 301 0.04 -8.13 24.83
C LEU A 301 1.24 -7.93 25.76
N PRO A 302 2.40 -7.45 25.25
CA PRO A 302 3.49 -7.04 26.13
C PRO A 302 3.11 -5.75 26.86
N LEU A 303 3.38 -5.68 28.17
CA LEU A 303 3.17 -4.49 28.99
C LEU A 303 4.21 -3.41 28.65
N ILE A 304 3.71 -2.18 28.49
CA ILE A 304 4.51 -0.98 28.28
C ILE A 304 3.95 0.09 29.21
N PRO A 305 4.68 0.49 30.27
CA PRO A 305 4.20 1.51 31.21
C PRO A 305 3.75 2.79 30.49
N GLY A 306 2.56 3.29 30.80
CA GLY A 306 1.97 4.45 30.14
C GLY A 306 1.40 4.20 28.74
N SER A 307 1.35 2.94 28.27
CA SER A 307 0.79 2.60 26.95
C SER A 307 -0.01 1.29 26.94
N ILE A 308 0.46 0.22 27.58
CA ILE A 308 -0.22 -1.08 27.67
C ILE A 308 -0.10 -1.56 29.11
N GLU A 309 -1.22 -1.63 29.82
CA GLU A 309 -1.25 -1.90 31.26
C GLU A 309 -2.36 -2.89 31.63
N VAL A 310 -2.10 -3.68 32.68
CA VAL A 310 -3.18 -4.43 33.34
C VAL A 310 -3.98 -3.46 34.20
N ILE A 311 -5.29 -3.51 34.08
CA ILE A 311 -6.20 -2.79 34.98
C ILE A 311 -6.15 -3.46 36.36
N THR A 312 -5.80 -2.69 37.38
CA THR A 312 -5.75 -3.17 38.77
C THR A 312 -6.76 -2.42 39.65
N GLU A 313 -7.07 -3.00 40.82
CA GLU A 313 -7.88 -2.35 41.85
C GLU A 313 -7.38 -0.95 42.22
N GLU A 314 -6.07 -0.69 42.14
CA GLU A 314 -5.47 0.62 42.40
C GLU A 314 -5.80 1.62 41.28
N THR A 315 -5.68 1.20 40.02
CA THR A 315 -5.86 2.08 38.86
C THR A 315 -7.30 2.52 38.62
N ILE A 316 -8.26 1.76 39.15
CA ILE A 316 -9.70 2.05 39.01
C ILE A 316 -10.29 2.82 40.20
N GLN A 317 -9.49 3.14 41.22
CA GLN A 317 -9.96 4.00 42.31
C GLN A 317 -10.38 5.37 41.77
N GLN A 318 -11.25 6.08 42.48
CA GLN A 318 -11.70 7.41 42.08
C GLN A 318 -10.49 8.35 41.84
N GLY A 319 -10.40 8.93 40.64
CA GLY A 319 -9.26 9.76 40.22
C GLY A 319 -8.05 8.98 39.70
N GLY A 320 -8.13 7.65 39.68
CA GLY A 320 -7.18 6.76 39.01
C GLY A 320 -7.36 6.78 37.49
N ARG A 321 -6.29 6.43 36.78
CA ARG A 321 -6.21 6.53 35.31
C ARG A 321 -7.11 5.58 34.53
N HIS A 322 -7.58 4.50 35.14
CA HIS A 322 -8.52 3.54 34.54
C HIS A 322 -9.93 3.65 35.17
N HIS A 323 -10.19 4.66 36.00
CA HIS A 323 -11.46 4.79 36.71
C HIS A 323 -12.67 4.83 35.75
N HIS A 324 -12.56 5.60 34.66
CA HIS A 324 -13.64 5.75 33.68
C HIS A 324 -13.96 4.46 32.92
N LEU A 325 -13.02 3.50 32.87
CA LEU A 325 -13.25 2.23 32.20
C LEU A 325 -14.22 1.32 32.96
N VAL A 326 -14.33 1.50 34.27
CA VAL A 326 -15.23 0.71 35.14
C VAL A 326 -16.47 1.50 35.59
N GLU A 327 -16.68 2.71 35.06
CA GLU A 327 -17.87 3.50 35.38
C GLU A 327 -19.12 2.84 34.77
N PRO A 328 -20.22 2.69 35.54
CA PRO A 328 -21.43 2.07 35.02
C PRO A 328 -22.06 2.97 33.95
N ALA A 329 -22.39 2.38 32.80
CA ALA A 329 -22.99 3.10 31.66
C ALA A 329 -24.28 3.87 32.01
N ALA A 330 -24.96 3.50 33.10
CA ALA A 330 -26.07 4.25 33.66
C ALA A 330 -26.16 4.07 35.20
N PRO A 331 -26.74 5.06 35.93
CA PRO A 331 -26.97 4.93 37.37
C PRO A 331 -27.78 3.67 37.72
N GLY A 332 -27.19 2.79 38.54
CA GLY A 332 -27.83 1.54 38.98
C GLY A 332 -27.49 0.30 38.15
N MET A 333 -26.64 0.41 37.13
CA MET A 333 -25.98 -0.75 36.52
C MET A 333 -24.79 -1.21 37.39
N ALA A 334 -24.48 -2.51 37.31
CA ALA A 334 -23.25 -3.03 37.90
C ALA A 334 -22.04 -2.41 37.17
N THR A 335 -20.96 -2.16 37.90
CA THR A 335 -19.65 -1.89 37.28
C THR A 335 -19.18 -3.19 36.64
N ASP A 336 -18.78 -3.14 35.37
CA ASP A 336 -18.02 -4.23 34.79
C ASP A 336 -16.69 -4.30 35.56
N GLU A 337 -16.41 -5.43 36.22
CA GLU A 337 -15.13 -5.63 36.91
C GLU A 337 -14.05 -5.89 35.85
N HIS A 338 -13.50 -4.81 35.27
CA HIS A 338 -12.38 -4.87 34.33
C HIS A 338 -11.03 -5.13 35.00
N VAL A 339 -11.01 -5.47 36.29
CA VAL A 339 -9.77 -5.80 36.99
C VAL A 339 -9.18 -7.07 36.38
N GLY A 340 -7.96 -6.96 35.85
CA GLY A 340 -7.30 -8.02 35.10
C GLY A 340 -7.35 -7.84 33.59
N ASP A 341 -8.24 -7.00 33.05
CA ASP A 341 -8.27 -6.72 31.62
C ASP A 341 -7.07 -5.84 31.20
N ILE A 342 -6.79 -5.81 29.91
CA ILE A 342 -5.72 -4.99 29.34
C ILE A 342 -6.27 -3.65 28.88
N ALA A 343 -5.77 -2.57 29.50
CA ALA A 343 -5.97 -1.21 29.03
C ALA A 343 -4.82 -0.78 28.12
N ILE A 344 -5.15 -0.06 27.05
CA ILE A 344 -4.18 0.56 26.15
C ILE A 344 -4.43 2.06 26.04
N TYR A 345 -3.37 2.85 25.92
CA TYR A 345 -3.44 4.29 25.64
C TYR A 345 -3.38 4.52 24.13
N ALA A 346 -4.51 4.85 23.54
CA ALA A 346 -4.72 4.86 22.09
C ALA A 346 -5.73 5.94 21.68
N TRP A 347 -5.85 6.23 20.37
CA TRP A 347 -6.92 7.07 19.84
C TRP A 347 -8.29 6.49 20.23
N ARG A 348 -9.22 7.36 20.63
CA ARG A 348 -10.49 6.93 21.27
C ARG A 348 -11.61 6.59 20.28
N GLY A 349 -11.33 6.54 18.99
CA GLY A 349 -12.35 6.40 17.94
C GLY A 349 -12.84 7.76 17.44
N ILE A 350 -13.71 7.74 16.43
CA ILE A 350 -14.29 8.96 15.85
C ILE A 350 -15.17 9.68 16.89
N PRO A 351 -15.08 11.03 17.02
CA PRO A 351 -15.94 11.78 17.93
C PRO A 351 -17.39 11.83 17.45
N GLU A 352 -18.31 12.31 18.30
CA GLU A 352 -19.72 12.46 17.94
C GLU A 352 -19.94 13.53 16.85
N ASP A 353 -19.16 14.61 16.88
CA ASP A 353 -19.18 15.70 15.90
C ASP A 353 -17.81 15.86 15.23
N PRO A 354 -17.44 15.00 14.26
CA PRO A 354 -16.12 15.04 13.62
C PRO A 354 -15.87 16.30 12.78
N GLU A 355 -16.90 17.08 12.47
CA GLU A 355 -16.72 18.38 11.80
C GLU A 355 -16.19 19.46 12.75
N ASN A 356 -16.38 19.29 14.07
CA ASN A 356 -16.06 20.32 15.07
C ASN A 356 -15.21 19.80 16.25
N GLU A 357 -14.98 18.50 16.35
CA GLU A 357 -14.30 17.84 17.46
C GLU A 357 -13.25 16.85 16.97
N TYR A 358 -12.24 16.61 17.80
CA TYR A 358 -11.31 15.49 17.69
C TYR A 358 -11.27 14.72 19.01
N SER A 359 -11.05 13.41 18.91
CA SER A 359 -11.09 12.52 20.07
C SER A 359 -9.78 12.50 20.84
N GLY A 360 -8.63 12.79 20.23
CA GLY A 360 -7.32 12.60 20.88
C GLY A 360 -7.12 11.17 21.38
N ALA A 361 -6.20 10.97 22.33
CA ALA A 361 -5.87 9.66 22.86
C ALA A 361 -6.25 9.52 24.34
N GLY A 362 -6.50 8.29 24.77
CA GLY A 362 -6.80 7.97 26.16
C GLY A 362 -6.80 6.47 26.42
N TRP A 363 -7.00 6.09 27.69
CA TRP A 363 -7.11 4.68 28.05
C TRP A 363 -8.44 4.10 27.56
N ILE A 364 -8.35 3.00 26.81
CA ILE A 364 -9.45 2.16 26.35
C ILE A 364 -9.12 0.69 26.63
N LEU A 365 -10.11 -0.20 26.58
CA LEU A 365 -9.85 -1.64 26.61
C LEU A 365 -9.22 -2.08 25.29
N ALA A 366 -8.20 -2.94 25.35
CA ALA A 366 -7.53 -3.47 24.16
C ALA A 366 -8.49 -4.18 23.20
N GLU A 367 -9.51 -4.83 23.75
CA GLU A 367 -10.57 -5.54 23.03
C GLU A 367 -11.54 -4.63 22.27
N ASP A 368 -11.56 -3.33 22.59
CA ASP A 368 -12.42 -2.33 21.96
C ASP A 368 -11.65 -1.47 20.92
N TRP A 369 -10.33 -1.64 20.81
CA TRP A 369 -9.47 -0.80 19.95
C TRP A 369 -9.86 -0.83 18.48
N VAL A 370 -9.77 0.33 17.82
CA VAL A 370 -9.93 0.48 16.37
C VAL A 370 -8.78 1.31 15.79
N PRO A 371 -8.36 1.06 14.53
CA PRO A 371 -7.41 1.90 13.82
C PRO A 371 -7.94 3.33 13.59
N TYR A 372 -7.05 4.28 13.34
CA TYR A 372 -7.42 5.67 12.97
C TYR A 372 -7.98 5.69 11.54
N GLN A 373 -9.31 5.64 11.42
CA GLN A 373 -10.05 5.53 10.16
C GLN A 373 -11.53 5.95 10.35
N ARG A 374 -12.26 6.23 9.27
CA ARG A 374 -13.71 6.46 9.37
C ARG A 374 -14.45 5.16 9.68
N ASN A 375 -15.59 5.26 10.36
CA ASN A 375 -16.46 4.10 10.63
C ASN A 375 -16.91 3.35 9.36
N THR A 376 -17.03 4.07 8.24
CA THR A 376 -17.47 3.52 6.95
C THR A 376 -16.31 3.15 6.02
N PHE A 377 -15.12 3.70 6.26
CA PHE A 377 -13.90 3.49 5.50
C PHE A 377 -12.90 2.76 6.39
N VAL A 378 -12.98 1.44 6.37
CA VAL A 378 -12.26 0.59 7.33
C VAL A 378 -11.02 -0.03 6.72
N THR A 379 -10.23 -0.67 7.58
CA THR A 379 -9.12 -1.57 7.27
C THR A 379 -9.42 -2.35 5.98
N PRO A 380 -8.58 -2.22 4.94
CA PRO A 380 -8.92 -2.73 3.61
C PRO A 380 -9.23 -4.23 3.59
N PRO A 381 -10.14 -4.69 2.72
CA PRO A 381 -10.67 -6.07 2.71
C PRO A 381 -9.69 -7.07 2.07
N PHE A 382 -8.49 -7.17 2.63
CA PHE A 382 -7.43 -8.10 2.23
C PHE A 382 -6.35 -8.21 3.33
N ALA A 383 -5.59 -9.30 3.28
CA ALA A 383 -4.51 -9.61 4.23
C ALA A 383 -3.45 -8.49 4.38
N GLY A 384 -2.76 -8.47 5.52
CA GLY A 384 -1.80 -7.43 5.89
C GLY A 384 -0.49 -7.45 5.09
N TYR A 385 0.13 -8.62 4.94
CA TYR A 385 1.51 -8.71 4.48
C TYR A 385 1.63 -9.00 2.97
N VAL A 386 2.35 -8.19 2.18
CA VAL A 386 3.00 -6.92 2.52
C VAL A 386 2.07 -5.72 2.34
N SER A 387 2.46 -4.54 2.82
CA SER A 387 1.75 -3.28 2.54
C SER A 387 1.80 -2.94 1.05
N GLY A 388 0.63 -2.83 0.41
CA GLY A 388 0.52 -2.39 -0.98
C GLY A 388 1.06 -0.97 -1.16
N HIS A 389 0.68 -0.05 -0.27
CA HIS A 389 1.13 1.35 -0.28
C HIS A 389 2.66 1.45 -0.25
N SER A 390 3.32 0.69 0.62
CA SER A 390 4.77 0.65 0.70
C SER A 390 5.42 0.13 -0.59
N THR A 391 4.82 -0.89 -1.21
CA THR A 391 5.31 -1.50 -2.45
C THR A 391 5.16 -0.57 -3.65
N PHE A 392 3.95 -0.06 -3.89
CA PHE A 392 3.66 0.92 -4.95
C PHE A 392 4.54 2.16 -4.84
N SER A 393 4.65 2.69 -3.62
CA SER A 393 5.36 3.93 -3.39
C SER A 393 6.85 3.79 -3.64
N ARG A 394 7.45 2.69 -3.17
CA ARG A 394 8.88 2.48 -3.40
C ARG A 394 9.17 2.21 -4.88
N SER A 395 8.34 1.42 -5.57
CA SER A 395 8.54 1.16 -7.00
C SER A 395 8.45 2.43 -7.84
N ALA A 396 7.46 3.28 -7.55
CA ALA A 396 7.30 4.56 -8.23
C ALA A 396 8.45 5.54 -7.93
N ALA A 397 8.90 5.63 -6.68
CA ALA A 397 10.05 6.44 -6.30
C ALA A 397 11.34 6.00 -7.02
N GLU A 398 11.56 4.69 -7.18
CA GLU A 398 12.71 4.17 -7.94
C GLU A 398 12.63 4.51 -9.44
N VAL A 399 11.43 4.47 -10.03
CA VAL A 399 11.21 4.91 -11.41
C VAL A 399 11.49 6.40 -11.54
N LEU A 400 10.90 7.25 -10.69
CA LEU A 400 11.11 8.71 -10.76
C LEU A 400 12.58 9.08 -10.59
N THR A 401 13.29 8.44 -9.66
CA THR A 401 14.73 8.64 -9.47
C THR A 401 15.51 8.38 -10.75
N ARG A 402 15.27 7.24 -11.41
CA ARG A 402 15.98 6.85 -12.63
C ARG A 402 15.54 7.68 -13.83
N PHE A 403 14.25 7.95 -13.95
CA PHE A 403 13.67 8.66 -15.09
C PHE A 403 14.14 10.12 -15.14
N THR A 404 14.14 10.81 -14.00
CA THR A 404 14.61 12.20 -13.89
C THR A 404 16.13 12.31 -13.78
N GLY A 405 16.83 11.21 -13.48
CA GLY A 405 18.27 11.19 -13.25
C GLY A 405 18.68 11.77 -11.87
N SER A 406 17.72 12.04 -10.99
CA SER A 406 17.94 12.58 -9.64
C SER A 406 16.99 11.90 -8.67
N LYS A 407 17.48 11.53 -7.47
CA LYS A 407 16.61 11.06 -6.39
C LYS A 407 15.85 12.18 -5.68
N TYR A 408 16.31 13.42 -5.84
CA TYR A 408 15.75 14.58 -5.18
C TYR A 408 14.57 15.13 -5.98
N PHE A 409 13.56 15.63 -5.27
CA PHE A 409 12.54 16.46 -5.87
C PHE A 409 13.18 17.67 -6.58
N PRO A 410 12.54 18.21 -7.64
CA PRO A 410 12.99 19.45 -8.27
C PRO A 410 13.19 20.56 -7.23
N GLY A 411 14.26 21.37 -7.37
CA GLY A 411 14.63 22.35 -6.34
C GLY A 411 15.18 21.76 -5.02
N GLY A 412 15.22 20.43 -4.89
CA GLY A 412 15.69 19.71 -3.71
C GLY A 412 14.65 19.59 -2.59
N LEU A 413 13.38 19.92 -2.85
CA LEU A 413 12.32 19.90 -1.85
C LEU A 413 10.96 19.69 -2.50
N GLY A 414 10.25 18.63 -2.11
CA GLY A 414 8.82 18.47 -2.34
C GLY A 414 8.04 18.89 -1.11
N GLU A 415 6.88 19.50 -1.29
CA GLU A 415 6.05 20.02 -0.18
C GLU A 415 4.57 19.72 -0.38
N LEU A 416 3.86 19.52 0.73
CA LEU A 416 2.40 19.47 0.79
C LEU A 416 1.94 20.30 1.98
N VAL A 417 1.02 21.24 1.75
CA VAL A 417 0.39 22.04 2.81
C VAL A 417 -0.89 21.35 3.28
N ALA A 418 -1.00 21.11 4.58
CA ALA A 418 -2.21 20.69 5.28
C ALA A 418 -2.77 21.88 6.06
N PRO A 419 -3.81 22.57 5.54
CA PRO A 419 -4.41 23.72 6.20
C PRO A 419 -5.04 23.36 7.55
N MET A 420 -4.93 24.26 8.53
CA MET A 420 -5.59 24.11 9.84
C MET A 420 -7.10 23.94 9.67
N ASP A 421 -7.67 22.94 10.37
CA ASP A 421 -9.10 22.61 10.41
C ASP A 421 -9.77 22.31 9.04
N ASP A 422 -9.00 22.19 7.95
CA ASP A 422 -9.50 22.04 6.57
C ASP A 422 -8.66 21.05 5.76
N PHE A 423 -8.18 19.99 6.42
CA PHE A 423 -7.43 18.92 5.76
C PHE A 423 -7.89 17.52 6.17
N LEU A 424 -8.12 17.30 7.47
CA LEU A 424 -8.52 15.99 7.99
C LEU A 424 -10.01 15.75 7.76
N GLU A 425 -10.31 14.52 7.37
CA GLU A 425 -11.63 14.05 6.98
C GLU A 425 -12.24 13.09 8.02
N PHE A 426 -11.44 12.60 8.98
CA PHE A 426 -11.89 11.67 10.02
C PHE A 426 -12.38 12.40 11.28
N GLU A 427 -11.75 13.52 11.61
CA GLU A 427 -12.06 14.44 12.72
C GLU A 427 -11.46 15.82 12.39
N ILE A 428 -11.87 16.87 13.09
CA ILE A 428 -11.36 18.22 12.79
C ILE A 428 -9.83 18.29 12.94
N GLY A 429 -9.18 18.90 11.96
CA GLY A 429 -7.78 19.29 12.04
C GLY A 429 -7.07 19.35 10.69
N PRO A 430 -5.72 19.44 10.70
CA PRO A 430 -4.85 19.56 11.88
C PRO A 430 -5.12 20.80 12.73
N THR A 431 -4.65 20.82 13.99
CA THR A 431 -4.89 21.96 14.91
C THR A 431 -4.04 23.19 14.62
N GLU A 432 -3.11 23.07 13.68
CA GLU A 432 -2.31 24.15 13.10
C GLU A 432 -1.98 23.79 11.65
N GLU A 433 -1.66 24.80 10.83
CA GLU A 433 -1.20 24.54 9.45
C GLU A 433 0.15 23.81 9.51
N VAL A 434 0.23 22.69 8.79
CA VAL A 434 1.44 21.84 8.74
C VAL A 434 1.85 21.66 7.28
N THR A 435 3.13 21.88 6.99
CA THR A 435 3.69 21.59 5.67
C THR A 435 4.58 20.34 5.75
N LEU A 436 4.15 19.24 5.12
CA LEU A 436 5.01 18.08 4.93
C LEU A 436 6.10 18.41 3.92
N GLN A 437 7.30 17.85 4.14
CA GLN A 437 8.48 18.13 3.33
C GLN A 437 9.27 16.85 3.04
N TRP A 438 9.76 16.72 1.80
CA TRP A 438 10.57 15.59 1.38
C TRP A 438 11.75 16.06 0.53
N ALA A 439 12.97 15.62 0.85
CA ALA A 439 14.12 15.90 -0.01
C ALA A 439 14.10 14.99 -1.24
N THR A 440 13.83 13.70 -1.04
CA THR A 440 13.88 12.66 -2.09
C THR A 440 12.54 11.98 -2.29
N TYR A 441 12.33 11.40 -3.48
CA TYR A 441 11.18 10.53 -3.74
C TYR A 441 11.15 9.34 -2.78
N GLN A 442 12.34 8.85 -2.36
CA GLN A 442 12.45 7.79 -1.37
C GLN A 442 11.92 8.22 0.00
N ASP A 443 12.14 9.47 0.42
CA ASP A 443 11.61 9.97 1.70
C ASP A 443 10.08 10.04 1.67
N ALA A 444 9.49 10.51 0.57
CA ALA A 444 8.04 10.50 0.38
C ALA A 444 7.48 9.06 0.40
N SER A 445 8.15 8.13 -0.29
CA SER A 445 7.77 6.72 -0.29
C SER A 445 7.90 6.04 1.08
N ASP A 446 8.91 6.40 1.88
CA ASP A 446 9.05 5.90 3.24
C ASP A 446 7.95 6.45 4.14
N GLN A 447 7.59 7.71 3.95
CA GLN A 447 6.50 8.32 4.68
C GLN A 447 5.13 7.69 4.34
N ALA A 448 4.91 7.32 3.07
CA ALA A 448 3.74 6.54 2.64
C ALA A 448 3.68 5.14 3.27
N GLY A 449 4.83 4.58 3.63
CA GLY A 449 4.91 3.31 4.34
C GLY A 449 4.57 3.45 5.83
N ILE A 450 5.26 4.35 6.53
CA ILE A 450 5.08 4.55 7.98
C ILE A 450 3.70 5.14 8.32
N SER A 451 3.06 5.86 7.39
CA SER A 451 1.68 6.34 7.56
C SER A 451 0.70 5.20 7.84
N ARG A 452 0.99 3.99 7.38
CA ARG A 452 0.12 2.82 7.62
C ARG A 452 0.16 2.30 9.05
N LEU A 453 1.25 2.59 9.78
CA LEU A 453 1.38 2.34 11.21
C LEU A 453 0.65 3.44 12.00
N TRP A 454 0.77 4.71 11.58
CA TRP A 454 -0.02 5.84 12.14
C TRP A 454 -1.52 5.61 11.99
N GLY A 455 -1.97 5.14 10.83
CA GLY A 455 -3.35 4.74 10.59
C GLY A 455 -3.76 3.44 11.29
N GLY A 456 -2.81 2.68 11.86
CA GLY A 456 -3.07 1.45 12.61
C GLY A 456 -3.51 0.25 11.78
N ILE A 457 -3.26 0.23 10.46
CA ILE A 457 -3.74 -0.85 9.58
C ILE A 457 -2.65 -1.84 9.13
N HIS A 458 -1.39 -1.52 9.38
CA HIS A 458 -0.23 -2.36 9.07
C HIS A 458 0.77 -2.36 10.23
N VAL A 459 1.56 -3.42 10.32
CA VAL A 459 2.73 -3.50 11.21
C VAL A 459 4.02 -3.22 10.44
N GLU A 460 5.12 -2.98 11.16
CA GLU A 460 6.45 -2.74 10.58
C GLU A 460 6.85 -3.78 9.51
N ALA A 461 6.60 -5.07 9.76
CA ALA A 461 6.96 -6.12 8.82
C ALA A 461 6.26 -5.97 7.46
N ASP A 462 4.99 -5.56 7.46
CA ASP A 462 4.22 -5.32 6.23
C ASP A 462 4.82 -4.18 5.42
N ASP A 463 5.20 -3.10 6.11
CA ASP A 463 5.77 -1.91 5.51
C ASP A 463 7.17 -2.18 4.94
N PHE A 464 8.09 -2.69 5.77
CA PHE A 464 9.47 -2.92 5.36
C PHE A 464 9.58 -3.98 4.28
N GLY A 465 8.79 -5.06 4.37
CA GLY A 465 8.69 -6.06 3.30
C GLY A 465 8.25 -5.42 1.98
N GLY A 466 7.21 -4.58 2.01
CA GLY A 466 6.70 -3.88 0.83
C GLY A 466 7.72 -2.91 0.23
N ARG A 467 8.44 -2.14 1.04
CA ARG A 467 9.51 -1.25 0.54
C ARG A 467 10.62 -2.04 -0.14
N ILE A 468 11.07 -3.14 0.46
CA ILE A 468 12.13 -3.98 -0.13
C ILE A 468 11.68 -4.56 -1.47
N MET A 469 10.44 -5.04 -1.56
CA MET A 469 9.85 -5.53 -2.82
C MET A 469 9.80 -4.42 -3.87
N GLY A 470 9.21 -3.27 -3.54
CA GLY A 470 9.04 -2.15 -4.46
C GLY A 470 10.37 -1.62 -5.00
N TYR A 471 11.44 -1.68 -4.20
CA TYR A 471 12.78 -1.27 -4.64
C TYR A 471 13.29 -2.09 -5.83
N THR A 472 13.11 -3.41 -5.80
CA THR A 472 13.52 -4.29 -6.91
C THR A 472 12.57 -4.10 -8.10
N ILE A 473 11.26 -4.09 -7.86
CA ILE A 473 10.23 -3.96 -8.90
C ILE A 473 10.42 -2.67 -9.72
N GLY A 474 10.63 -1.52 -9.06
CA GLY A 474 10.83 -0.25 -9.76
C GLY A 474 12.08 -0.23 -10.65
N GLN A 475 13.11 -1.01 -10.29
CA GLN A 475 14.31 -1.16 -11.11
C GLN A 475 14.07 -1.99 -12.35
N ASP A 476 13.41 -3.12 -12.19
CA ASP A 476 13.13 -4.05 -13.28
C ASP A 476 12.17 -3.43 -14.30
N ALA A 477 11.10 -2.78 -13.81
CA ALA A 477 10.16 -2.06 -14.66
C ALA A 477 10.84 -0.91 -15.43
N PHE A 478 11.70 -0.13 -14.77
CA PHE A 478 12.46 0.91 -15.48
C PHE A 478 13.40 0.32 -16.53
N ALA A 479 14.10 -0.78 -16.20
CA ALA A 479 15.01 -1.45 -17.11
C ALA A 479 14.27 -1.96 -18.36
N LEU A 480 13.10 -2.57 -18.19
CA LEU A 480 12.28 -3.02 -19.31
C LEU A 480 11.73 -1.84 -20.13
N ALA A 481 11.19 -0.81 -19.49
CA ALA A 481 10.69 0.39 -20.17
C ALA A 481 11.79 1.04 -21.03
N LYS A 482 13.03 1.12 -20.52
CA LYS A 482 14.18 1.64 -21.26
C LYS A 482 14.49 0.83 -22.53
N LYS A 483 14.33 -0.49 -22.51
CA LYS A 483 14.50 -1.33 -23.71
C LYS A 483 13.48 -0.99 -24.79
N TYR A 484 12.24 -0.67 -24.42
CA TYR A 484 11.23 -0.18 -25.38
C TYR A 484 11.63 1.17 -25.98
N PHE A 485 12.13 2.10 -25.17
CA PHE A 485 12.50 3.45 -25.67
C PHE A 485 13.71 3.46 -26.59
N THR A 486 14.63 2.51 -26.39
CA THR A 486 15.89 2.42 -27.14
C THR A 486 15.79 1.48 -28.35
N GLY A 487 14.72 0.68 -28.45
CA GLY A 487 14.57 -0.37 -29.45
C GLY A 487 15.38 -1.64 -29.14
N GLU A 488 16.04 -1.73 -27.99
CA GLU A 488 16.81 -2.92 -27.60
C GLU A 488 15.92 -4.17 -27.43
N ILE A 489 14.64 -3.96 -27.09
CA ILE A 489 13.66 -5.04 -26.90
C ILE A 489 13.47 -5.90 -28.17
N GLU A 490 13.79 -5.38 -29.36
CA GLU A 490 13.68 -6.11 -30.64
C GLU A 490 14.60 -7.34 -30.72
N ALA A 491 15.75 -7.29 -30.06
CA ALA A 491 16.70 -8.39 -30.02
C ALA A 491 16.23 -9.54 -29.11
N GLU A 492 15.30 -9.25 -28.18
CA GLU A 492 14.74 -10.23 -27.24
C GLU A 492 13.45 -10.87 -27.77
N LEU A 493 12.72 -10.14 -28.62
CA LEU A 493 11.51 -10.61 -29.29
C LEU A 493 11.79 -11.38 -30.59
N THR A 494 13.02 -11.38 -31.11
CA THR A 494 13.35 -12.21 -32.27
C THR A 494 13.60 -13.65 -31.82
N PRO A 495 12.84 -14.66 -32.31
CA PRO A 495 13.02 -16.03 -31.85
C PRO A 495 14.43 -16.52 -32.19
N SER A 496 15.18 -16.94 -31.17
CA SER A 496 16.38 -17.73 -31.39
C SER A 496 16.01 -18.95 -32.26
N PRO A 497 16.79 -19.29 -33.31
CA PRO A 497 16.47 -20.43 -34.16
C PRO A 497 16.46 -21.71 -33.31
N THR A 498 15.28 -22.23 -33.00
CA THR A 498 15.15 -23.40 -32.13
C THR A 498 15.65 -24.65 -32.87
N PRO A 499 16.51 -25.48 -32.27
CA PRO A 499 16.84 -26.80 -32.79
C PRO A 499 15.61 -27.70 -32.71
N THR A 500 15.34 -28.44 -33.77
CA THR A 500 14.22 -29.37 -33.90
C THR A 500 14.25 -30.43 -32.78
N ALA A 501 13.27 -30.41 -31.88
CA ALA A 501 13.06 -31.47 -30.90
C ALA A 501 11.60 -31.96 -30.93
N THR A 502 11.43 -33.19 -31.40
CA THR A 502 10.20 -33.99 -31.29
C THR A 502 9.97 -34.45 -29.85
N ALA A 503 8.88 -34.03 -29.23
CA ALA A 503 8.35 -34.71 -28.04
C ALA A 503 6.81 -34.61 -27.99
N THR A 504 6.17 -35.77 -28.05
CA THR A 504 4.74 -35.99 -27.79
C THR A 504 4.49 -36.05 -26.29
N ALA A 505 3.69 -35.15 -25.74
CA ALA A 505 3.09 -35.28 -24.42
C ALA A 505 1.61 -34.91 -24.49
N THR A 506 0.74 -35.88 -24.20
CA THR A 506 -0.72 -35.71 -24.08
C THR A 506 -1.05 -35.30 -22.65
N ALA A 507 -1.44 -34.04 -22.44
CA ALA A 507 -2.17 -33.58 -21.28
C ALA A 507 -3.58 -33.17 -21.72
N THR A 508 -4.60 -33.76 -21.11
CA THR A 508 -6.01 -33.44 -21.36
C THR A 508 -6.37 -32.14 -20.64
N GLN A 509 -6.21 -31.00 -21.32
CA GLN A 509 -6.97 -29.79 -21.00
C GLN A 509 -8.39 -29.95 -21.56
N THR A 510 -9.39 -29.65 -20.74
CA THR A 510 -10.74 -29.34 -21.22
C THR A 510 -10.67 -28.15 -22.18
N PRO A 511 -11.36 -28.17 -23.33
CA PRO A 511 -11.24 -27.10 -24.31
C PRO A 511 -11.82 -25.82 -23.71
N ARG A 512 -10.98 -24.80 -23.53
CA ARG A 512 -11.44 -23.40 -23.46
C ARG A 512 -12.03 -23.04 -24.84
N PRO A 513 -13.06 -22.18 -24.90
CA PRO A 513 -13.62 -21.76 -26.19
C PRO A 513 -12.51 -21.18 -27.06
N GLU A 514 -12.50 -21.55 -28.36
CA GLU A 514 -11.53 -21.04 -29.33
C GLU A 514 -11.49 -19.50 -29.24
N ALA A 515 -10.34 -18.96 -28.84
CA ALA A 515 -10.05 -17.54 -29.02
C ALA A 515 -10.29 -17.23 -30.50
N ALA A 516 -11.11 -16.21 -30.77
CA ALA A 516 -11.40 -15.81 -32.14
C ALA A 516 -10.09 -15.49 -32.84
N SER A 517 -9.74 -16.24 -33.88
CA SER A 517 -8.59 -15.93 -34.71
C SER A 517 -8.85 -14.60 -35.41
N HIS A 518 -8.10 -13.56 -35.04
CA HIS A 518 -8.14 -12.24 -35.67
C HIS A 518 -6.86 -12.01 -36.49
N PRO A 519 -6.72 -12.64 -37.67
CA PRO A 519 -5.54 -12.52 -38.53
C PRO A 519 -5.26 -11.09 -39.01
N GLU A 520 -6.20 -10.17 -38.84
CA GLU A 520 -6.02 -8.73 -39.08
C GLU A 520 -5.15 -8.00 -38.05
N PHE A 521 -4.87 -8.60 -36.89
CA PHE A 521 -4.08 -8.00 -35.80
C PHE A 521 -2.68 -8.60 -35.61
N ASP A 522 -2.37 -9.66 -36.36
CA ASP A 522 -1.04 -10.27 -36.45
C ASP A 522 -0.17 -9.43 -37.42
N ALA A 523 0.38 -8.33 -36.90
CA ALA A 523 1.24 -7.42 -37.64
C ALA A 523 2.60 -8.04 -37.98
N SER A 524 3.03 -9.05 -37.22
CA SER A 524 4.25 -9.83 -37.43
C SER A 524 4.08 -10.92 -38.50
N GLY A 525 2.86 -11.38 -38.74
CA GLY A 525 2.50 -12.46 -39.65
C GLY A 525 2.82 -13.86 -39.10
N ASN A 526 2.99 -14.01 -37.79
CA ASN A 526 3.44 -15.25 -37.14
C ASN A 526 2.28 -16.20 -36.75
N GLY A 527 1.03 -15.77 -36.95
CA GLY A 527 -0.20 -16.50 -36.65
C GLY A 527 -0.68 -16.35 -35.21
N PHE A 528 0.03 -15.59 -34.39
CA PHE A 528 -0.29 -15.23 -33.02
C PHE A 528 -0.45 -13.73 -32.92
N ILE A 529 -1.12 -13.29 -31.85
CA ILE A 529 -1.17 -11.88 -31.50
C ILE A 529 -0.34 -11.77 -30.22
N ASP A 530 0.95 -11.42 -30.30
CA ASP A 530 1.87 -11.22 -29.15
C ASP A 530 2.75 -9.92 -29.17
N ALA A 531 3.78 -9.87 -28.30
CA ALA A 531 4.67 -8.71 -28.20
C ALA A 531 5.40 -8.34 -29.51
N GLU A 532 5.56 -9.28 -30.46
CA GLU A 532 6.15 -9.01 -31.78
C GLU A 532 5.29 -8.05 -32.61
N ASP A 533 3.96 -8.06 -32.45
CA ASP A 533 3.07 -7.17 -33.19
C ASP A 533 3.13 -5.72 -32.67
N LEU A 534 3.28 -5.54 -31.35
CA LEU A 534 3.46 -4.22 -30.73
C LEU A 534 4.80 -3.61 -31.17
N LEU A 535 5.82 -4.45 -31.36
CA LEU A 535 7.14 -4.07 -31.84
C LEU A 535 7.10 -3.58 -33.29
N VAL A 536 6.49 -4.35 -34.22
CA VAL A 536 6.30 -3.95 -35.63
C VAL A 536 5.62 -2.59 -35.73
N PHE A 537 4.70 -2.31 -34.81
CA PHE A 537 4.00 -1.06 -34.75
C PHE A 537 4.88 0.11 -34.28
N LEU A 538 5.59 -0.03 -33.15
CA LEU A 538 6.48 1.02 -32.62
C LEU A 538 7.63 1.36 -33.58
N GLN A 539 8.13 0.38 -34.34
CA GLN A 539 9.18 0.58 -35.36
C GLN A 539 8.73 1.43 -36.55
N ASN A 540 7.46 1.29 -36.97
CA ASN A 540 6.94 1.99 -38.14
C ASN A 540 6.50 3.44 -37.81
N TRP A 541 6.38 3.76 -36.52
CA TRP A 541 6.05 5.11 -36.04
C TRP A 541 7.09 6.18 -36.46
N HIS A 542 8.36 5.80 -36.57
CA HIS A 542 9.46 6.73 -36.91
C HIS A 542 9.77 6.87 -38.40
N ARG A 543 9.05 6.18 -39.30
CA ARG A 543 9.37 6.21 -40.75
C ARG A 543 8.54 7.19 -41.59
N THR A 544 7.62 7.93 -41.00
CA THR A 544 6.75 8.90 -41.72
C THR A 544 7.18 10.36 -41.61
N THR A 545 8.37 10.64 -41.07
CA THR A 545 9.00 11.97 -41.12
C THR A 545 10.27 11.98 -41.99
N GLN A 546 10.10 11.72 -43.30
CA GLN A 546 10.94 12.29 -44.37
C GLN A 546 10.08 12.78 -45.53
#